data_AF-A0A920PJL7-F1
#
_entry.id   AF-A0A920PJL7-F1
#
_cell.length_a   1.000
_cell.length_b   1.000
_cell.length_c   1.000
_cell.angle_alpha   90.00
_cell.angle_beta   90.00
_cell.angle_gamma   90.00
#
_symmetry.space_group_name_H-M   'P 1'
#
loop_
_entity.id
_entity.type
_entity.pdbx_description
1 polymer ?
#
loop_
_entity_poly.entity_id
_entity_poly.type
_entity_poly.pdbx_seq_one_letter_code
_entity_poly.pdbx_strand_id
1 'polypeptide(L)'
;MAQNLERAGADLLAIPCNTAHAYLEHIRSGVAIPVLDMIQRRLTGYWTVSQPETVGIIASSAVLKTKLYERARGAWLDVVFQRWRPGRVMALIKK
;
A
#
# COMPACT_ATOMS: atom_id res chain seq x y z
N MET A 1 8.03 6.88 -15.64
CA MET A 1 8.88 6.96 -14.42
C MET A 1 9.56 5.62 -14.14
N ALA A 2 8.83 4.53 -13.88
CA ALA A 2 9.40 3.21 -13.56
C ALA A 2 10.47 2.73 -14.57
N GLN A 3 10.13 2.71 -15.87
CA GLN A 3 11.07 2.38 -16.95
C GLN A 3 12.30 3.30 -17.01
N ASN A 4 12.18 4.55 -16.58
CA ASN A 4 13.34 5.47 -16.56
C ASN A 4 14.30 5.09 -15.43
N LEU A 5 13.78 4.65 -14.28
CA LEU A 5 14.59 4.17 -13.16
C LEU A 5 15.28 2.85 -13.51
N GLU A 6 14.57 1.94 -14.18
CA GLU A 6 15.15 0.70 -14.72
C GLU A 6 16.29 1.00 -15.71
N ARG A 7 16.06 1.88 -16.71
CA ARG A 7 17.11 2.29 -17.65
C ARG A 7 18.28 3.03 -16.99
N ALA A 8 18.06 3.63 -15.81
CA ALA A 8 19.11 4.26 -15.02
C ALA A 8 19.91 3.24 -14.17
N GLY A 9 19.58 1.94 -14.25
CA GLY A 9 20.31 0.87 -13.58
C GLY A 9 19.72 0.44 -12.23
N ALA A 10 18.46 0.75 -11.94
CA ALA A 10 17.81 0.21 -10.75
C ALA A 10 17.60 -1.31 -10.87
N ASP A 11 17.98 -2.07 -9.85
CA ASP A 11 17.74 -3.53 -9.80
C ASP A 11 16.37 -3.90 -9.19
N LEU A 12 15.73 -2.94 -8.52
CA LEU A 12 14.47 -3.12 -7.78
C LEU A 12 13.72 -1.79 -7.71
N LEU A 13 12.39 -1.83 -7.82
CA LEU A 13 11.53 -0.67 -7.56
C LEU A 13 10.72 -0.83 -6.26
N ALA A 14 10.60 0.27 -5.52
CA ALA A 14 9.67 0.42 -4.41
C ALA A 14 8.79 1.65 -4.63
N ILE A 15 7.51 1.56 -4.23
CA ILE A 15 6.54 2.64 -4.39
C ILE A 15 6.31 3.26 -3.00
N PRO A 16 6.89 4.43 -2.66
CA PRO A 16 6.75 5.03 -1.33
C PRO A 16 5.40 5.77 -1.16
N CYS A 17 4.32 5.22 -1.69
CA CYS A 17 2.99 5.81 -1.62
C CYS A 17 1.91 4.73 -1.69
N ASN A 18 1.12 4.60 -0.61
CA ASN A 18 -0.01 3.66 -0.56
C ASN A 18 -1.00 3.91 -1.71
N THR A 19 -1.33 5.17 -2.00
CA THR A 19 -2.28 5.51 -3.07
C THR A 19 -1.79 5.05 -4.44
N ALA A 20 -0.49 5.19 -4.72
CA ALA A 20 0.09 4.81 -6.01
C ALA A 20 0.12 3.29 -6.23
N HIS A 21 -0.05 2.47 -5.19
CA HIS A 21 -0.18 1.00 -5.34
C HIS A 21 -1.47 0.60 -6.08
N ALA A 22 -2.42 1.52 -6.29
CA ALA A 22 -3.52 1.30 -7.23
C ALA A 22 -3.05 1.03 -8.67
N TYR A 23 -1.82 1.42 -9.02
CA TYR A 23 -1.19 1.18 -10.31
C TYR A 23 -0.11 0.11 -10.26
N LEU A 24 -0.01 -0.67 -9.18
CA LEU A 24 1.07 -1.64 -8.99
C LEU A 24 1.21 -2.61 -10.16
N GLU A 25 0.10 -3.21 -10.61
CA GLU A 25 0.11 -4.16 -11.73
C GLU A 25 0.50 -3.50 -13.05
N HIS A 26 0.05 -2.27 -13.28
CA HIS A 26 0.47 -1.51 -14.46
C HIS A 26 1.98 -1.22 -14.44
N ILE A 27 2.52 -0.84 -13.28
CA ILE A 27 3.96 -0.61 -13.10
C ILE A 27 4.74 -1.92 -13.31
N ARG A 28 4.30 -3.04 -12.70
CA ARG A 28 4.89 -4.37 -12.88
C ARG A 28 4.92 -4.80 -14.34
N SER A 29 3.84 -4.58 -15.08
CA SER A 29 3.79 -4.92 -16.51
C SER A 29 4.72 -4.05 -17.38
N GLY A 30 5.19 -2.92 -16.86
CA GLY A 30 5.97 -1.94 -17.59
C GLY A 30 7.48 -2.08 -17.44
N VAL A 31 7.98 -2.93 -16.54
CA VAL A 31 9.42 -3.12 -16.26
C VAL A 31 9.76 -4.60 -16.12
N ALA A 32 11.02 -4.97 -16.38
CA ALA A 32 11.53 -6.33 -16.20
C ALA A 32 12.06 -6.57 -14.77
N ILE A 33 12.47 -5.51 -14.07
CA ILE A 33 12.95 -5.59 -12.69
C ILE A 33 11.81 -5.79 -11.67
N PRO A 34 12.06 -6.43 -10.51
CA PRO A 34 11.03 -6.63 -9.50
C PRO A 34 10.45 -5.32 -8.96
N VAL A 35 9.16 -5.34 -8.64
CA VAL A 35 8.46 -4.21 -7.99
C VAL A 35 7.89 -4.68 -6.65
N LEU A 36 8.38 -4.08 -5.58
CA LEU A 36 8.02 -4.40 -4.22
C LEU A 36 6.59 -3.91 -3.89
N ASP A 37 5.71 -4.85 -3.55
CA ASP A 37 4.40 -4.54 -2.97
C ASP A 37 4.55 -4.33 -1.45
N MET A 38 4.56 -3.07 -1.04
CA MET A 38 4.71 -2.71 0.37
C MET A 38 3.47 -3.08 1.19
N ILE A 39 2.28 -2.97 0.59
CA ILE A 39 1.00 -3.22 1.30
C ILE A 39 0.89 -4.72 1.60
N GLN A 40 1.05 -5.56 0.58
CA GLN A 40 1.00 -7.01 0.76
C GLN A 40 2.05 -7.46 1.77
N ARG A 41 3.31 -7.03 1.62
CA ARG A 41 4.40 -7.39 2.55
C ARG A 41 4.13 -6.99 3.99
N ARG A 42 3.50 -5.83 4.23
CA ARG A 42 3.15 -5.38 5.59
C ARG A 42 2.05 -6.24 6.21
N LEU A 43 1.07 -6.68 5.43
CA LEU A 43 -0.08 -7.43 5.93
C LEU A 43 0.19 -8.93 6.10
N THR A 44 1.05 -9.51 5.25
CA THR A 44 1.45 -10.92 5.33
C THR A 44 2.77 -11.14 6.05
N GLY A 45 3.47 -10.07 6.41
CA GLY A 45 4.77 -10.12 7.07
C GLY A 45 4.69 -10.48 8.55
N TYR A 46 5.87 -10.62 9.15
CA TYR A 46 6.02 -10.87 10.58
C TYR A 46 5.53 -9.67 11.40
N TRP A 47 4.66 -9.96 12.38
CA TRP A 47 4.23 -8.99 13.38
C TRP A 47 5.12 -9.13 14.61
N THR A 48 5.67 -8.01 15.09
CA THR A 48 6.58 -7.98 16.25
C THR A 48 5.88 -8.23 17.57
N VAL A 49 4.56 -8.06 17.59
CA VAL A 49 3.64 -8.47 18.64
C VAL A 49 2.76 -9.57 18.06
N SER A 50 2.18 -10.44 18.90
CA SER A 50 1.28 -11.55 18.53
C SER A 50 0.45 -11.27 17.27
N GLN A 51 0.31 -12.28 16.41
CA GLN A 51 -0.40 -12.16 15.13
C GLN A 51 -1.79 -11.52 15.33
N PRO A 52 -2.02 -10.29 14.83
CA PRO A 52 -3.26 -9.58 15.09
C PRO A 52 -4.38 -10.13 14.22
N GLU A 53 -5.58 -10.22 14.80
CA GLU A 53 -6.81 -10.51 14.05
C GLU A 53 -7.42 -9.24 13.44
N THR A 54 -7.04 -8.05 13.92
CA THR A 54 -7.55 -6.76 13.44
C THR A 54 -6.46 -5.69 13.45
N VAL A 55 -6.37 -4.89 12.39
CA VAL A 55 -5.44 -3.74 12.31
C VAL A 55 -6.16 -2.45 11.93
N GLY A 56 -5.78 -1.36 12.59
CA GLY A 56 -6.20 -0.01 12.23
C GLY A 56 -5.33 0.59 11.12
N ILE A 57 -5.95 1.09 10.06
CA ILE A 57 -5.28 1.76 8.95
C ILE A 57 -5.66 3.24 8.91
N ILE A 58 -4.65 4.11 8.91
CA ILE A 58 -4.80 5.54 8.65
C ILE A 58 -4.35 5.79 7.22
N ALA A 59 -5.27 6.17 6.35
CA ALA A 59 -4.95 6.31 4.93
C ALA A 59 -5.70 7.46 4.23
N SER A 60 -5.27 7.79 3.02
CA SER A 60 -5.96 8.77 2.18
C SER A 60 -7.33 8.25 1.74
N SER A 61 -8.26 9.15 1.41
CA SER A 61 -9.57 8.80 0.86
C SER A 61 -9.47 8.01 -0.44
N ALA A 62 -8.39 8.19 -1.20
CA ALA A 62 -8.11 7.41 -2.39
C ALA A 62 -7.84 5.94 -2.06
N VAL A 63 -7.04 5.65 -1.02
CA VAL A 63 -6.80 4.28 -0.53
C VAL A 63 -8.09 3.59 -0.10
N LEU A 64 -8.97 4.30 0.60
CA LEU A 64 -10.28 3.77 1.01
C LEU A 64 -11.16 3.45 -0.21
N LYS A 65 -11.18 4.32 -1.22
CA LYS A 65 -11.98 4.12 -2.44
C LYS A 65 -11.48 2.94 -3.28
N THR A 66 -10.16 2.75 -3.37
CA THR A 66 -9.55 1.67 -4.15
C THR A 66 -9.57 0.33 -3.42
N LYS A 67 -9.87 0.32 -2.11
CA LYS A 67 -9.91 -0.88 -1.25
C LYS A 67 -8.59 -1.66 -1.24
N LEU A 68 -7.46 -0.95 -1.26
CA LEU A 68 -6.14 -1.57 -1.45
C LEU A 68 -5.78 -2.54 -0.32
N TYR A 69 -6.03 -2.15 0.92
CA TYR A 69 -5.70 -2.99 2.07
C TYR A 69 -6.68 -4.15 2.23
N GLU A 70 -7.96 -3.92 1.92
CA GLU A 70 -8.98 -4.96 1.97
C GLU A 70 -8.78 -6.06 0.93
N ARG A 71 -8.15 -5.75 -0.20
CA ARG A 71 -7.76 -6.73 -1.22
C ARG A 71 -6.45 -7.46 -0.86
N ALA A 72 -5.53 -6.77 -0.19
CA ALA A 72 -4.21 -7.31 0.12
C ALA A 72 -4.15 -8.13 1.41
N ARG A 73 -5.13 -8.01 2.31
CA ARG A 73 -5.19 -8.74 3.58
C ARG A 73 -5.40 -10.25 3.37
N GLY A 74 -4.83 -11.05 4.27
CA GLY A 74 -5.21 -12.44 4.42
C GLY A 74 -6.62 -12.58 5.02
N ALA A 75 -7.26 -13.74 4.83
CA ALA A 75 -8.61 -13.99 5.32
C ALA A 75 -8.75 -13.88 6.86
N TRP A 76 -7.66 -14.12 7.59
CA TRP A 76 -7.58 -14.06 9.06
C TRP A 76 -7.50 -12.63 9.63
N LEU A 77 -7.26 -11.63 8.78
CA LEU A 77 -6.99 -10.27 9.22
C LEU A 77 -8.15 -9.37 8.82
N ASP A 78 -8.77 -8.73 9.81
CA ASP A 78 -9.68 -7.62 9.59
C ASP A 78 -8.92 -6.29 9.51
N VAL A 79 -9.45 -5.37 8.71
CA VAL A 79 -8.81 -4.08 8.44
C VAL A 79 -9.84 -2.98 8.65
N VAL A 80 -9.61 -2.15 9.67
CA VAL A 80 -10.50 -1.06 10.03
C VAL A 80 -9.87 0.29 9.73
N PHE A 81 -10.65 1.20 9.15
CA PHE A 81 -10.17 2.54 8.77
C PHE A 81 -10.64 3.62 9.73
N GLN A 82 -10.09 4.82 9.57
CA GLN A 82 -10.58 6.01 10.29
C GLN A 82 -12.06 6.29 10.00
N ARG A 83 -12.96 5.81 10.88
CA ARG A 83 -14.42 6.03 10.77
C ARG A 83 -14.85 7.41 11.28
N TRP A 84 -14.16 7.94 12.29
CA TRP A 84 -14.51 9.22 12.90
C TRP A 84 -13.71 10.37 12.25
N ARG A 85 -14.40 11.26 11.53
CA ARG A 85 -13.86 12.44 10.83
C ARG A 85 -12.83 12.15 9.71
N PRO A 86 -13.21 11.45 8.63
CA PRO A 86 -12.32 11.16 7.50
C PRO A 86 -11.70 12.42 6.87
N GLY A 87 -12.42 13.56 6.87
CA GLY A 87 -11.90 14.85 6.39
C GLY A 87 -10.71 15.38 7.20
N ARG A 88 -10.61 15.06 8.50
CA ARG A 88 -9.51 15.52 9.36
C ARG A 88 -8.21 14.79 9.02
N VAL A 89 -8.27 13.48 8.81
CA VAL A 89 -7.11 12.70 8.36
C VAL A 89 -6.62 13.18 7.00
N MET A 90 -7.55 13.46 6.07
CA MET A 90 -7.17 14.03 4.77
C MET A 90 -6.51 15.40 4.88
N ALA A 91 -6.96 16.24 5.80
CA ALA A 91 -6.34 17.53 6.06
C ALA A 91 -4.92 17.40 6.65
N LEU A 92 -4.58 16.30 7.31
CA LEU A 92 -3.23 16.03 7.82
C LEU A 92 -2.29 15.47 6.74
N ILE A 93 -2.81 14.64 5.83
CA ILE A 93 -2.02 14.03 4.74
C ILE A 93 -1.66 15.05 3.65
N LYS A 94 -2.48 16.08 3.43
CA LYS A 94 -2.30 17.09 2.37
C LYS A 94 -1.37 18.26 2.75
N LYS A 95 -0.87 18.29 3.98
CA LYS A 95 0.08 19.31 4.43
C LYS A 95 1.46 19.01 3.89
#